data_AF-A0A7C3HY67-F1
#
_entry.id   AF-A0A7C3HY67-F1
#
_cell.length_a   1.000
_cell.length_b   1.000
_cell.length_c   1.000
_cell.angle_alpha   90.00
_cell.angle_beta   90.00
_cell.angle_gamma   90.00
#
_symmetry.space_group_name_H-M   'P 1'
#
loop_
_entity.id
_entity.type
_entity.pdbx_description
1 polymer ?
#
loop_
_entity_poly.entity_id
_entity_poly.type
_entity_poly.pdbx_seq_one_letter_code
_entity_poly.pdbx_strand_id
1 'polypeptide(L)'
;MMPLLRKLSFFTAAMFCLAALASALLRPQGLPLMLEKYREMQAIDEEVRLLRDKVHRKQMEVDRLRVSEEERQRAIRQHLNKALPGETVIILPEGQPAQPAPQTDGAAESR
;
A
#
# COMPACT_ATOMS: atom_id res chain seq x y z
N MET A 1 -61.27 -43.33 -12.02
CA MET A 1 -60.93 -42.04 -11.37
C MET A 1 -59.66 -42.08 -10.49
N MET A 2 -59.10 -43.26 -10.16
CA MET A 2 -57.85 -43.40 -9.38
C MET A 2 -56.52 -42.93 -10.02
N PRO A 3 -56.29 -42.96 -11.35
CA PRO A 3 -54.96 -42.60 -11.89
C PRO A 3 -54.71 -41.09 -11.90
N LEU A 4 -55.76 -40.25 -11.90
CA LEU A 4 -55.65 -38.80 -11.83
C LEU A 4 -55.16 -38.32 -10.45
N LEU A 5 -55.72 -38.88 -9.37
CA LEU A 5 -55.28 -38.63 -7.99
C LEU A 5 -53.80 -39.02 -7.78
N ARG A 6 -53.38 -40.13 -8.38
CA ARG A 6 -51.98 -40.60 -8.28
C ARG A 6 -51.02 -39.66 -9.00
N LYS A 7 -51.38 -39.19 -10.20
CA LYS A 7 -50.59 -38.17 -10.93
C LYS A 7 -50.51 -36.84 -10.18
N LEU A 8 -51.61 -36.43 -9.55
CA LEU A 8 -51.67 -35.19 -8.79
C LEU A 8 -50.79 -35.25 -7.52
N SER A 9 -50.79 -36.40 -6.84
CA SER A 9 -49.89 -36.68 -5.70
C SER A 9 -48.41 -36.64 -6.08
N PHE A 10 -48.03 -37.22 -7.23
CA PHE A 10 -46.64 -37.13 -7.70
C PHE A 10 -46.26 -35.69 -8.04
N PHE A 11 -47.17 -34.93 -8.65
CA PHE A 11 -46.92 -33.53 -8.99
C PHE A 11 -46.71 -32.67 -7.75
N THR A 12 -47.56 -32.81 -6.72
CA THR A 12 -47.42 -32.05 -5.48
C THR A 12 -46.18 -32.45 -4.70
N ALA A 13 -45.84 -33.75 -4.64
CA ALA A 13 -44.61 -34.22 -4.01
C ALA A 13 -43.35 -33.69 -4.72
N ALA A 14 -43.33 -33.72 -6.05
CA ALA A 14 -42.21 -33.17 -6.83
C ALA A 14 -42.07 -31.65 -6.63
N MET A 15 -43.18 -30.92 -6.61
CA MET A 15 -43.18 -29.48 -6.34
C MET A 15 -42.66 -29.16 -4.94
N PHE A 16 -43.09 -29.93 -3.93
CA PHE A 16 -42.63 -29.76 -2.56
C PHE A 16 -41.14 -30.06 -2.40
N CYS A 17 -40.63 -31.10 -3.05
CA CYS A 17 -39.20 -31.39 -3.10
C CYS A 17 -38.40 -30.26 -3.76
N LEU A 18 -38.86 -29.72 -4.89
CA LEU A 18 -38.21 -28.60 -5.56
C LEU A 18 -38.22 -27.33 -4.69
N ALA A 19 -39.34 -27.04 -4.03
CA ALA A 19 -39.46 -25.91 -3.13
C ALA A 19 -38.55 -26.03 -1.90
N ALA A 20 -38.42 -27.25 -1.34
CA ALA A 20 -37.50 -27.53 -0.24
C ALA A 20 -36.03 -27.37 -0.66
N LEU A 21 -35.68 -27.84 -1.86
CA LEU A 21 -34.34 -27.68 -2.44
C LEU A 21 -34.03 -26.20 -2.69
N ALA A 22 -34.95 -25.47 -3.32
CA ALA A 22 -34.81 -24.03 -3.54
C ALA A 22 -34.66 -23.26 -2.22
N SER A 23 -35.45 -23.61 -1.20
CA SER A 23 -35.38 -22.99 0.13
C SER A 23 -34.09 -23.34 0.87
N ALA A 24 -33.52 -24.53 0.66
CA ALA A 24 -32.22 -24.91 1.20
C ALA A 24 -31.08 -24.12 0.55
N LEU A 25 -31.15 -23.89 -0.77
CA LEU A 25 -30.16 -23.07 -1.50
C LEU A 25 -30.29 -21.57 -1.18
N LEU A 26 -31.51 -21.06 -1.02
CA LEU A 26 -31.78 -19.67 -0.63
C LEU A 26 -31.60 -19.43 0.87
N ARG A 27 -31.33 -20.47 1.67
CA ARG A 27 -31.17 -20.33 3.12
C ARG A 27 -29.99 -19.36 3.36
N PRO A 28 -30.15 -18.36 4.25
CA PRO A 28 -29.21 -17.27 4.44
C PRO A 28 -27.79 -17.69 4.89
N GLN A 29 -27.59 -18.97 5.17
CA GLN A 29 -26.33 -19.56 5.61
C GLN A 29 -25.45 -20.11 4.47
N GLY A 30 -25.94 -20.14 3.22
CA GLY A 30 -25.25 -20.77 2.09
C GLY A 30 -24.54 -19.79 1.16
N LEU A 31 -25.20 -19.39 0.08
CA LEU A 31 -24.61 -18.56 -0.98
C LEU A 31 -24.17 -17.15 -0.56
N PRO A 32 -24.99 -16.33 0.14
CA PRO A 32 -24.61 -14.95 0.42
C PRO A 32 -23.41 -14.88 1.38
N LEU A 33 -23.38 -15.76 2.39
CA LEU A 33 -22.29 -15.85 3.35
C LEU A 33 -20.98 -16.27 2.67
N MET A 34 -21.03 -17.23 1.75
CA MET A 34 -19.86 -17.62 0.95
C MET A 34 -19.35 -16.47 0.08
N LEU A 35 -20.25 -15.69 -0.52
CA LEU A 35 -19.86 -14.53 -1.33
C LEU A 35 -19.20 -13.43 -0.49
N GLU A 36 -19.73 -13.16 0.70
CA GLU A 36 -19.14 -12.22 1.66
C GLU A 36 -17.75 -12.68 2.11
N LYS A 37 -17.61 -13.96 2.47
CA LYS A 37 -16.32 -14.54 2.88
C LYS A 37 -15.30 -14.55 1.75
N TYR A 38 -15.74 -14.79 0.52
CA TYR A 38 -14.87 -14.71 -0.65
C TYR A 38 -14.37 -13.28 -0.89
N ARG A 39 -15.23 -12.27 -0.77
CA ARG A 39 -14.84 -10.86 -0.86
C ARG A 39 -13.89 -10.46 0.26
N GLU A 40 -14.13 -10.93 1.48
CA GLU A 40 -13.26 -10.69 2.63
C GLU A 40 -11.87 -11.29 2.40
N MET A 41 -11.79 -12.52 1.87
CA MET A 41 -10.51 -13.11 1.48
C MET A 41 -9.79 -12.33 0.39
N GLN A 42 -10.50 -11.88 -0.65
CA GLN A 42 -9.90 -11.07 -1.70
C GLN A 42 -9.31 -9.75 -1.17
N ALA A 43 -10.02 -9.07 -0.26
CA ALA A 43 -9.53 -7.85 0.35
C ALA A 43 -8.25 -8.10 1.18
N ILE A 44 -8.22 -9.18 1.96
CA ILE A 44 -7.05 -9.56 2.76
C ILE A 44 -5.86 -9.90 1.85
N ASP A 45 -6.08 -10.63 0.76
CA ASP A 45 -5.01 -10.98 -0.20
C ASP A 45 -4.42 -9.74 -0.87
N GLU A 46 -5.27 -8.76 -1.23
CA GLU A 46 -4.82 -7.47 -1.75
C GLU A 46 -3.99 -6.69 -0.71
N GLU A 47 -4.43 -6.65 0.54
CA GLU A 47 -3.69 -6.01 1.63
C GLU A 47 -2.32 -6.66 1.86
N VAL A 48 -2.28 -8.00 1.89
CA VAL A 48 -1.03 -8.76 2.07
C VAL A 48 -0.06 -8.48 0.92
N ARG A 49 -0.57 -8.44 -0.31
CA ARG A 49 0.25 -8.11 -1.49
C ARG A 49 0.80 -6.69 -1.41
N LEU A 50 -0.04 -5.71 -1.10
CA LEU A 50 0.39 -4.31 -0.93
C LEU A 50 1.42 -4.15 0.19
N LEU A 51 1.23 -4.86 1.30
CA LEU A 51 2.16 -4.82 2.42
C LEU A 51 3.51 -5.45 2.07
N ARG A 52 3.49 -6.58 1.35
CA ARG A 52 4.70 -7.24 0.86
C ARG A 52 5.51 -6.32 -0.06
N ASP A 53 4.84 -5.63 -0.99
CA ASP A 53 5.50 -4.68 -1.89
C ASP A 53 6.15 -3.51 -1.13
N LYS A 54 5.47 -2.99 -0.08
CA LYS A 54 6.02 -1.94 0.78
C LYS A 54 7.25 -2.42 1.55
N VAL A 55 7.19 -3.62 2.13
CA VAL A 55 8.32 -4.22 2.84
C VAL A 55 9.51 -4.39 1.90
N HIS A 56 9.29 -4.89 0.70
CA HIS A 56 10.36 -5.08 -0.28
C HIS A 56 11.01 -3.75 -0.68
N ARG A 57 10.22 -2.71 -0.96
CA ARG A 57 10.74 -1.36 -1.24
C ARG A 57 11.57 -0.80 -0.08
N LYS A 58 11.08 -0.95 1.15
CA LYS A 58 11.78 -0.47 2.35
C LYS A 58 13.06 -1.25 2.62
N GLN A 59 13.07 -2.55 2.37
CA GLN A 59 14.29 -3.36 2.45
C GLN A 59 15.32 -2.90 1.41
N MET A 60 14.91 -2.64 0.17
CA MET A 60 15.81 -2.08 -0.85
C MET A 60 16.37 -0.71 -0.46
N GLU A 61 15.57 0.17 0.15
CA GLU A 61 16.05 1.46 0.69
C GLU A 61 17.08 1.24 1.80
N VAL A 62 16.83 0.34 2.74
CA VAL A 62 17.76 0.01 3.84
C VAL A 62 19.05 -0.59 3.31
N ASP A 63 18.98 -1.49 2.33
CA ASP A 63 20.16 -2.11 1.74
C ASP A 63 21.00 -1.10 0.96
N ARG A 64 20.37 -0.16 0.24
CA ARG A 64 21.09 0.96 -0.39
C ARG A 64 21.79 1.83 0.66
N LEU A 65 21.10 2.18 1.74
CA LEU A 65 21.66 2.97 2.85
C LEU A 65 22.75 2.23 3.64
N ARG A 66 22.73 0.89 3.65
CA ARG A 66 23.77 0.05 4.27
C ARG A 66 25.04 -0.06 3.43
N VAL A 67 24.91 -0.09 2.10
CA VAL A 67 26.03 -0.23 1.17
C VAL A 67 26.76 1.11 0.94
N SER A 68 26.09 2.25 1.13
CA SER A 68 26.67 3.58 0.96
C SER A 68 26.89 4.30 2.30
N GLU A 69 28.12 4.25 2.79
CA GLU A 69 28.56 5.04 3.94
C GLU A 69 28.37 6.55 3.74
N GLU A 70 28.46 7.01 2.49
CA GLU A 70 28.29 8.40 2.07
C GLU A 70 26.83 8.87 2.09
N GLU A 71 25.87 8.01 1.75
CA GLU A 71 24.43 8.36 1.82
C GLU A 71 23.96 8.49 3.26
N ARG A 72 24.47 7.63 4.16
CA ARG A 72 24.22 7.74 5.61
C ARG A 72 24.73 9.06 6.17
N GLN A 73 25.91 9.52 5.75
CA GLN A 73 26.46 10.82 6.16
C GLN A 73 25.71 12.02 5.54
N ARG A 74 25.16 11.90 4.32
CA ARG A 74 24.26 12.92 3.74
C ARG A 74 22.92 13.01 4.48
N ALA A 75 22.32 11.88 4.85
CA ALA A 75 21.07 11.84 5.59
C ALA A 75 21.21 12.45 7.00
N ILE A 76 22.36 12.20 7.65
CA ILE A 76 22.72 12.84 8.93
C ILE A 76 22.83 14.36 8.76
N ARG A 77 23.46 14.86 7.69
CA ARG A 77 23.54 16.31 7.40
C ARG A 77 22.16 16.96 7.26
N GLN A 78 21.26 16.32 6.52
CA GLN A 78 19.92 16.86 6.25
C GLN A 78 19.00 16.85 7.49
N HIS A 79 19.08 15.81 8.32
CA HIS A 79 18.18 15.67 9.47
C HIS A 79 18.72 16.27 10.77
N LEU A 80 20.04 16.33 10.95
CA LEU A 80 20.64 16.78 12.22
C LEU A 80 21.27 18.17 12.14
N ASN A 81 21.41 18.79 10.95
CA ASN A 81 22.12 20.08 10.78
C ASN A 81 23.50 20.10 11.49
N LYS A 82 24.15 18.94 11.60
CA LYS A 82 25.45 18.79 12.27
C LYS A 82 26.55 18.72 11.21
N ALA A 83 27.50 19.65 11.30
CA ALA A 83 28.72 19.64 10.51
C ALA A 83 29.70 18.58 11.01
N LEU A 84 30.58 18.10 10.13
CA LEU A 84 31.64 17.16 10.50
C LEU A 84 32.68 17.83 11.42
N PRO A 85 33.44 17.06 12.22
CA PRO A 85 34.57 17.61 12.99
C PRO A 85 35.61 18.19 12.02
N GLY A 86 35.69 19.52 11.93
CA GLY A 86 36.62 20.25 11.05
C GLY A 86 35.96 21.26 10.10
N GLU A 87 34.63 21.30 9.97
CA GLU A 87 33.92 22.28 9.14
C GLU A 87 33.56 23.55 9.94
N THR A 88 33.83 24.73 9.37
CA THR A 88 33.43 26.03 9.92
C THR A 88 31.96 26.31 9.59
N VAL A 89 31.08 26.23 10.60
CA VAL A 89 29.67 26.57 10.46
C VAL A 89 29.48 28.08 10.66
N ILE A 90 29.15 28.79 9.58
CA ILE A 90 28.80 30.22 9.64
C ILE A 90 27.29 30.32 9.90
N ILE A 91 26.92 30.60 11.15
CA ILE A 91 25.53 30.83 11.54
C ILE A 91 25.20 32.30 11.24
N LEU A 92 24.32 32.56 10.28
CA LEU A 92 23.78 33.90 10.06
C LEU A 92 22.61 34.15 11.03
N PRO A 93 22.58 35.29 11.75
CA PRO A 93 21.40 35.68 12.52
C PRO A 93 20.22 35.92 11.58
N GLU A 94 19.02 35.49 11.98
CA GLU A 94 17.82 35.57 11.14
C GLU A 94 17.52 37.03 10.74
N GLY A 95 17.57 37.30 9.43
CA GLY A 95 17.24 38.60 8.86
C GLY A 95 18.13 39.09 7.72
N GLN A 96 19.27 38.42 7.43
CA GLN A 96 20.15 38.82 6.33
C GLN A 96 19.98 37.90 5.11
N PRO A 97 19.41 38.36 3.98
CA PRO A 97 19.45 37.59 2.75
C PRO A 97 20.89 37.44 2.28
N ALA A 98 21.26 36.22 1.87
CA ALA A 98 22.58 35.90 1.33
C ALA A 98 22.87 36.80 0.12
N GLN A 99 23.74 37.78 0.32
CA GLN A 99 24.19 38.69 -0.72
C GLN A 99 25.16 37.91 -1.62
N PRO A 100 24.90 37.77 -2.94
CA PRO A 100 25.84 37.13 -3.85
C PRO A 100 27.15 37.89 -3.83
N ALA A 101 28.26 37.18 -3.63
CA ALA A 101 29.60 37.75 -3.57
C ALA A 101 29.90 38.60 -4.83
N PRO A 102 30.61 39.74 -4.68
CA PRO A 102 31.09 40.50 -5.83
C PRO A 102 32.05 39.63 -6.64
N GLN A 103 31.75 39.47 -7.92
CA GLN A 103 32.68 38.94 -8.90
C GLN A 103 33.84 39.93 -9.04
N THR A 104 34.88 39.75 -8.24
CA THR A 104 36.22 40.24 -8.54
C THR A 104 36.86 39.26 -9.52
N ASP A 105 36.51 39.40 -10.78
CA ASP A 105 37.36 38.91 -11.87
C ASP A 105 38.59 39.82 -11.96
N GLY A 106 39.74 39.16 -12.13
CA GLY A 106 41.07 39.68 -11.93
C GLY A 106 41.40 40.97 -12.68
N ALA A 107 42.08 41.85 -11.97
CA ALA A 107 42.91 42.88 -12.57
C ALA A 107 44.03 42.25 -13.43
N ALA A 108 44.31 42.93 -14.53
CA ALA A 108 45.58 42.99 -15.27
C ALA A 108 45.91 41.86 -16.27
N GLU A 109 45.71 42.13 -17.56
CA GLU A 109 46.71 41.79 -18.59
C GLU A 109 46.69 42.77 -19.79
N SER A 110 47.76 43.59 -19.86
CA SER A 110 48.43 44.17 -21.04
C SER A 110 47.64 44.77 -22.22
N ARG A 111 47.76 46.10 -22.41
CA ARG A 111 48.34 46.72 -23.61
C ARG A 111 48.61 48.21 -23.44
#